data_AF-A0A3M1KRG6-F1
#
_entry.id   AF-A0A3M1KRG6-F1
#
_cell.length_a   1.000
_cell.length_b   1.000
_cell.length_c   1.000
_cell.angle_alpha   90.00
_cell.angle_beta   90.00
_cell.angle_gamma   90.00
#
_symmetry.space_group_name_H-M   'P 1'
#
loop_
_entity.id
_entity.type
_entity.pdbx_description
1 polymer ?
#
loop_
_entity_poly.entity_id
_entity_poly.type
_entity_poly.pdbx_seq_one_letter_code
_entity_poly.pdbx_strand_id
1 'polypeptide(L)'
;MCGSDSRRRLTEHPKIEYAMKRLLVPLALISSLLFSVDAFAQPTFYFPTQTLANNGEQVSLPLKVRDFTDLLGVQFSITWDPEVLSFVQVTNLHPAVTGLDIGDFDFSAAADGVITFNWDNGQNCQSAVSGVTLDDEVTLFELRFQAIGGYGAHTYVNITDQPLDMIVHRLNANCMDIGEFITPGWVSIEVLPLRLIGSSTSGNTGEVVCVDYAVEGFQNLISVQFSVNWNPNMLEFVSSSTSNLEDFQVNEMMAFDGVLT
;
A
#
# COMPACT_ATOMS: atom_id res chain seq x y z
N MET A 1 37.74 -70.58 77.80
CA MET A 1 38.93 -71.26 77.26
C MET A 1 39.13 -70.81 75.82
N CYS A 2 40.35 -70.36 75.51
CA CYS A 2 40.98 -69.99 74.22
C CYS A 2 40.15 -69.61 72.98
N GLY A 3 40.23 -68.31 72.62
CA GLY A 3 40.82 -67.79 71.38
C GLY A 3 40.17 -68.06 70.01
N SER A 4 39.87 -66.98 69.27
CA SER A 4 40.53 -66.70 67.98
C SER A 4 40.14 -65.33 67.42
N ASP A 5 41.18 -64.69 66.87
CA ASP A 5 41.29 -63.42 66.17
C ASP A 5 40.49 -63.36 64.84
N SER A 6 39.92 -62.19 64.52
CA SER A 6 39.90 -61.68 63.14
C SER A 6 39.47 -60.20 63.09
N ARG A 7 40.44 -59.30 62.90
CA ARG A 7 40.25 -57.87 62.58
C ARG A 7 39.81 -57.62 61.13
N ARG A 8 38.84 -56.73 60.92
CA ARG A 8 38.81 -55.68 59.86
C ARG A 8 37.96 -54.50 60.36
N ARG A 9 38.56 -53.44 60.91
CA ARG A 9 39.08 -52.21 60.26
C ARG A 9 37.94 -51.25 59.81
N LEU A 10 37.55 -50.37 60.73
CA LEU A 10 36.81 -49.12 60.49
C LEU A 10 37.81 -48.09 59.95
N THR A 11 37.45 -47.35 58.90
CA THR A 11 38.23 -46.20 58.43
C THR A 11 37.38 -44.95 58.42
N GLU A 12 37.95 -43.93 59.05
CA GLU A 12 37.47 -42.58 59.33
C GLU A 12 37.29 -41.72 58.06
N HIS A 13 36.43 -40.70 58.17
CA HIS A 13 36.25 -39.64 57.20
C HIS A 13 37.39 -38.60 57.24
N PRO A 14 38.02 -38.25 56.11
CA PRO A 14 38.83 -37.05 55.99
C PRO A 14 38.05 -35.88 55.37
N LYS A 15 38.17 -34.71 56.00
CA LYS A 15 37.74 -33.40 55.48
C LYS A 15 38.61 -33.01 54.28
N ILE A 16 38.01 -32.53 53.21
CA ILE A 16 38.74 -31.92 52.08
C ILE A 16 38.50 -30.41 52.10
N GLU A 17 39.59 -29.67 52.25
CA GLU A 17 39.69 -28.22 52.14
C GLU A 17 39.35 -27.75 50.71
N TYR A 18 38.50 -26.73 50.60
CA TYR A 18 38.19 -26.07 49.34
C TYR A 18 39.33 -25.10 48.95
N ALA A 19 40.16 -25.49 47.99
CA ALA A 19 41.05 -24.58 47.28
C ALA A 19 40.27 -23.87 46.16
N MET A 20 40.07 -22.54 46.28
CA MET A 20 39.47 -21.71 45.23
C MET A 20 40.36 -21.67 43.98
N LYS A 21 40.07 -22.53 43.00
CA LYS A 21 40.66 -22.50 41.67
C LYS A 21 39.86 -21.50 40.82
N ARG A 22 40.49 -20.39 40.40
CA ARG A 22 39.90 -19.39 39.50
C ARG A 22 39.45 -20.08 38.21
N LEU A 23 38.16 -20.36 38.06
CA LEU A 23 37.59 -20.93 36.84
C LEU A 23 37.25 -19.76 35.90
N LEU A 24 38.07 -19.61 34.86
CA LEU A 24 37.75 -18.80 33.69
C LEU A 24 36.51 -19.41 33.02
N VAL A 25 35.44 -18.62 32.88
CA VAL A 25 34.20 -19.00 32.20
C VAL A 25 34.48 -19.07 30.69
N PRO A 26 34.31 -20.22 30.01
CA PRO A 26 34.30 -20.22 28.55
C PRO A 26 32.95 -19.68 28.10
N LEU A 27 33.00 -18.53 27.42
CA LEU A 27 31.94 -17.94 26.62
C LEU A 27 31.52 -18.98 25.57
N ALA A 28 30.49 -19.78 25.89
CA ALA A 28 29.82 -20.59 24.90
C ALA A 28 29.12 -19.61 23.95
N LEU A 29 29.72 -19.41 22.78
CA LEU A 29 29.07 -18.91 21.57
C LEU A 29 27.80 -19.74 21.34
N ILE A 30 26.68 -19.33 21.93
CA ILE A 30 25.39 -19.55 21.33
C ILE A 30 25.42 -18.65 20.11
N SER A 31 25.78 -19.28 18.99
CA SER A 31 25.57 -18.77 17.64
C SER A 31 24.24 -18.04 17.61
N SER A 32 24.30 -16.73 17.63
CA SER A 32 23.24 -15.86 17.18
C SER A 32 23.08 -16.15 15.69
N LEU A 33 22.33 -17.21 15.36
CA LEU A 33 21.48 -17.16 14.18
C LEU A 33 20.47 -16.04 14.49
N LEU A 34 20.90 -14.82 14.17
CA LEU A 34 19.98 -13.78 13.75
C LEU A 34 19.30 -14.39 12.52
N PHE A 35 18.17 -15.07 12.72
CA PHE A 35 17.18 -15.13 11.65
C PHE A 35 16.78 -13.68 11.44
N SER A 36 17.41 -13.02 10.46
CA SER A 36 16.86 -11.83 9.85
C SER A 36 15.53 -12.28 9.28
N VAL A 37 14.45 -11.98 10.00
CA VAL A 37 13.12 -12.07 9.41
C VAL A 37 13.08 -10.87 8.48
N ASP A 38 13.37 -11.10 7.20
CA ASP A 38 13.19 -10.07 6.18
C ASP A 38 11.69 -9.80 6.12
N ALA A 39 11.27 -8.70 6.73
CA ALA A 39 9.90 -8.22 6.63
C ALA A 39 9.74 -7.62 5.23
N PHE A 40 9.09 -8.34 4.33
CA PHE A 40 8.78 -7.82 3.00
C PHE A 40 7.55 -6.92 3.07
N ALA A 41 7.66 -5.69 2.56
CA ALA A 41 6.54 -4.77 2.43
C ALA A 41 5.47 -5.29 1.45
N GLN A 42 4.24 -4.81 1.54
CA GLN A 42 3.23 -5.07 0.51
C GLN A 42 3.55 -4.24 -0.73
N PRO A 43 3.38 -4.77 -1.95
CA PRO A 43 3.62 -3.98 -3.15
C PRO A 43 2.68 -2.78 -3.21
N THR A 44 3.18 -1.70 -3.79
CA THR A 44 2.37 -0.52 -4.11
C THR A 44 2.21 -0.40 -5.61
N PHE A 45 0.99 -0.32 -6.10
CA PHE A 45 0.66 -0.01 -7.48
C PHE A 45 0.18 1.44 -7.58
N TYR A 46 0.75 2.24 -8.48
CA TYR A 46 0.39 3.63 -8.57
C TYR A 46 0.50 4.22 -9.97
N PHE A 47 -0.38 5.17 -10.26
CA PHE A 47 -0.27 6.03 -11.43
C PHE A 47 0.37 7.37 -11.00
N PRO A 48 1.58 7.72 -11.48
CA PRO A 48 2.41 8.76 -10.88
C PRO A 48 1.98 10.21 -11.16
N THR A 49 1.10 10.45 -12.13
CA THR A 49 0.92 11.79 -12.68
C THR A 49 -0.53 12.12 -12.97
N GLN A 50 -0.88 13.37 -12.65
CA GLN A 50 -2.11 14.04 -13.05
C GLN A 50 -1.97 14.47 -14.50
N THR A 51 -2.87 14.05 -15.37
CA THR A 51 -2.76 14.38 -16.78
C THR A 51 -3.83 15.38 -17.18
N LEU A 52 -3.40 16.51 -17.73
CA LEU A 52 -4.27 17.43 -18.45
C LEU A 52 -4.27 17.02 -19.91
N ALA A 53 -5.46 16.75 -20.46
CA ALA A 53 -5.64 16.36 -21.86
C ALA A 53 -6.51 17.38 -22.58
N ASN A 54 -6.18 17.71 -23.82
CA ASN A 54 -7.14 18.39 -24.68
C ASN A 54 -8.21 17.39 -25.16
N ASN A 55 -9.43 17.86 -25.43
CA ASN A 55 -10.42 16.99 -26.07
C ASN A 55 -9.87 16.45 -27.40
N GLY A 56 -9.99 15.14 -27.63
CA GLY A 56 -9.43 14.49 -28.81
C GLY A 56 -7.93 14.15 -28.72
N GLU A 57 -7.26 14.42 -27.59
CA GLU A 57 -5.88 14.01 -27.35
C GLU A 57 -5.80 12.56 -26.85
N GLN A 58 -4.72 11.84 -27.20
CA GLN A 58 -4.39 10.57 -26.55
C GLN A 58 -3.44 10.80 -25.38
N VAL A 59 -3.80 10.25 -24.22
CA VAL A 59 -3.00 10.28 -23.00
C VAL A 59 -2.49 8.90 -22.65
N SER A 60 -1.29 8.86 -22.08
CA SER A 60 -0.65 7.62 -21.64
C SER A 60 -0.46 7.66 -20.12
N LEU A 61 -0.94 6.65 -19.43
CA LEU A 61 -0.89 6.51 -17.98
C LEU A 61 -0.05 5.29 -17.62
N PRO A 62 1.21 5.48 -17.18
CA PRO A 62 2.04 4.37 -16.74
C PRO A 62 1.57 3.89 -15.36
N LEU A 63 1.30 2.60 -15.24
CA LEU A 63 1.18 1.96 -13.93
C LEU A 63 2.59 1.63 -13.43
N LYS A 64 2.99 2.24 -12.32
CA LYS A 64 4.27 2.02 -11.66
C LYS A 64 4.12 1.18 -10.40
N VAL A 65 5.24 0.61 -9.98
CA VAL A 65 5.30 -0.25 -8.78
C VAL A 65 6.34 0.22 -7.77
N ARG A 66 6.11 -0.08 -6.50
CA ARG A 66 7.14 -0.14 -5.44
C ARG A 66 6.98 -1.43 -4.66
N ASP A 67 8.06 -1.89 -4.04
CA ASP A 67 8.07 -3.11 -3.22
C ASP A 67 7.57 -4.35 -4.00
N PHE A 68 7.77 -4.37 -5.32
CA PHE A 68 7.46 -5.50 -6.19
C PHE A 68 8.58 -6.54 -6.03
N THR A 69 8.51 -7.29 -4.94
CA THR A 69 9.54 -8.28 -4.56
C THR A 69 8.95 -9.68 -4.48
N ASP A 70 9.57 -10.59 -5.23
CA ASP A 70 9.28 -12.01 -5.31
C ASP A 70 7.81 -12.34 -5.59
N LEU A 71 7.15 -11.55 -6.44
CA LEU A 71 5.75 -11.78 -6.79
C LEU A 71 5.60 -12.96 -7.76
N LEU A 72 4.55 -13.75 -7.53
CA LEU A 72 4.18 -14.91 -8.33
C LEU A 72 2.95 -14.65 -9.21
N GLY A 73 2.05 -13.78 -8.75
CA GLY A 73 0.87 -13.40 -9.51
C GLY A 73 0.19 -12.19 -8.90
N VAL A 74 -0.48 -11.43 -9.75
CA VAL A 74 -1.20 -10.21 -9.42
C VAL A 74 -2.46 -10.18 -10.27
N GLN A 75 -3.60 -9.97 -9.62
CA GLN A 75 -4.85 -9.69 -10.30
C GLN A 75 -5.58 -8.52 -9.67
N PHE A 76 -6.26 -7.74 -10.51
CA PHE A 76 -7.12 -6.65 -10.11
C PHE A 76 -7.94 -6.13 -11.29
N SER A 77 -8.85 -5.21 -11.02
CA SER A 77 -9.59 -4.45 -12.03
C SER A 77 -9.09 -3.01 -12.12
N ILE A 78 -9.09 -2.43 -13.32
CA ILE A 78 -8.77 -1.03 -13.56
C ILE A 78 -10.03 -0.35 -14.07
N THR A 79 -10.45 0.72 -13.40
CA THR A 79 -11.70 1.42 -13.70
C THR A 79 -11.49 2.89 -13.99
N TRP A 80 -12.28 3.43 -14.91
CA TRP A 80 -12.36 4.85 -15.22
C TRP A 80 -13.78 5.21 -15.69
N ASP A 81 -14.09 6.50 -15.82
CA ASP A 81 -15.35 6.97 -16.40
C ASP A 81 -15.29 6.92 -17.94
N PRO A 82 -16.07 6.03 -18.60
CA PRO A 82 -16.06 5.90 -20.06
C PRO A 82 -16.69 7.10 -20.78
N GLU A 83 -17.36 8.02 -20.09
CA GLU A 83 -17.82 9.29 -20.66
C GLU A 83 -16.69 10.33 -20.74
N VAL A 84 -15.58 10.12 -20.02
CA VAL A 84 -14.42 11.03 -20.00
C VAL A 84 -13.26 10.50 -20.84
N LEU A 85 -12.97 9.19 -20.75
CA LEU A 85 -11.87 8.53 -21.46
C LEU A 85 -12.35 7.29 -22.20
N SER A 86 -11.87 7.10 -23.43
CA SER A 86 -12.05 5.85 -24.19
C SER A 86 -10.73 5.08 -24.26
N PHE A 87 -10.73 3.81 -23.90
CA PHE A 87 -9.52 2.97 -23.95
C PHE A 87 -9.04 2.75 -25.39
N VAL A 88 -7.73 2.86 -25.60
CA VAL A 88 -7.09 2.65 -26.90
C VAL A 88 -6.31 1.35 -26.92
N GLN A 89 -5.34 1.18 -26.01
CA GLN A 89 -4.47 -0.01 -25.95
C GLN A 89 -3.63 -0.04 -24.67
N VAL A 90 -3.09 -1.22 -24.34
CA VAL A 90 -1.96 -1.39 -23.42
C VAL A 90 -0.65 -1.37 -24.21
N THR A 91 0.36 -0.70 -23.67
CA THR A 91 1.72 -0.65 -24.23
C THR A 91 2.76 -0.75 -23.13
N ASN A 92 4.05 -0.81 -23.52
CA ASN A 92 5.18 -0.74 -22.59
C ASN A 92 5.13 -1.79 -21.46
N LEU A 93 4.71 -3.03 -21.79
CA LEU A 93 4.80 -4.15 -20.86
C LEU A 93 6.25 -4.33 -20.40
N HIS A 94 6.46 -4.39 -19.09
CA HIS A 94 7.81 -4.41 -18.54
C HIS A 94 8.55 -5.71 -18.92
N PRO A 95 9.68 -5.63 -19.64
CA PRO A 95 10.31 -6.81 -20.26
C PRO A 95 10.93 -7.80 -19.27
N ALA A 96 11.17 -7.37 -18.02
CA ALA A 96 11.69 -8.26 -16.98
C ALA A 96 10.60 -9.09 -16.28
N VAL A 97 9.32 -8.78 -16.51
CA VAL A 97 8.21 -9.55 -15.93
C VAL A 97 7.97 -10.77 -16.80
N THR A 98 8.46 -11.92 -16.32
CA THR A 98 8.36 -13.18 -17.06
C THR A 98 6.89 -13.56 -17.22
N GLY A 99 6.48 -13.90 -18.44
CA GLY A 99 5.12 -14.31 -18.76
C GLY A 99 4.14 -13.16 -18.98
N LEU A 100 4.52 -11.90 -18.71
CA LEU A 100 3.63 -10.75 -18.93
C LEU A 100 3.40 -10.52 -20.43
N ASP A 101 2.16 -10.65 -20.87
CA ASP A 101 1.73 -10.35 -22.23
C ASP A 101 0.32 -9.72 -22.28
N ILE A 102 -0.17 -9.46 -23.50
CA ILE A 102 -1.48 -8.80 -23.70
C ILE A 102 -2.65 -9.73 -23.33
N GLY A 103 -2.43 -11.04 -23.29
CA GLY A 103 -3.40 -12.04 -22.85
C GLY A 103 -3.71 -11.99 -21.35
N ASP A 104 -2.88 -11.35 -20.54
CA ASP A 104 -3.15 -11.10 -19.11
C ASP A 104 -4.24 -10.03 -18.88
N PHE A 105 -4.74 -9.41 -19.96
CA PHE A 105 -5.75 -8.36 -19.89
C PHE A 105 -7.05 -8.80 -20.55
N ASP A 106 -8.18 -8.55 -19.89
CA ASP A 106 -9.51 -8.63 -20.51
C ASP A 106 -10.04 -7.22 -20.82
N PHE A 107 -10.24 -6.96 -22.11
CA PHE A 107 -10.77 -5.71 -22.64
C PHE A 107 -12.27 -5.77 -22.98
N SER A 108 -12.95 -6.88 -22.69
CA SER A 108 -14.36 -7.09 -23.06
C SER A 108 -15.30 -6.03 -22.49
N ALA A 109 -14.98 -5.50 -21.30
CA ALA A 109 -15.73 -4.44 -20.62
C ALA A 109 -15.08 -3.04 -20.77
N ALA A 110 -14.09 -2.87 -21.66
CA ALA A 110 -13.38 -1.59 -21.78
C ALA A 110 -14.29 -0.45 -22.26
N ALA A 111 -15.34 -0.75 -23.01
CA ALA A 111 -16.36 0.24 -23.40
C ALA A 111 -17.18 0.75 -22.20
N ASP A 112 -17.29 -0.06 -21.14
CA ASP A 112 -18.00 0.26 -19.90
C ASP A 112 -17.06 0.83 -18.82
N GLY A 113 -15.82 1.16 -19.17
CA GLY A 113 -14.85 1.77 -18.26
C GLY A 113 -14.09 0.79 -17.39
N VAL A 114 -14.01 -0.49 -17.79
CA VAL A 114 -13.37 -1.56 -16.99
C VAL A 114 -12.41 -2.39 -17.83
N ILE A 115 -11.21 -2.61 -17.30
CA ILE A 115 -10.26 -3.64 -17.78
C ILE A 115 -9.91 -4.51 -16.59
N THR A 116 -9.83 -5.83 -16.77
CA THR A 116 -9.25 -6.70 -15.75
C THR A 116 -7.84 -7.10 -16.15
N PHE A 117 -6.96 -7.21 -15.16
CA PHE A 117 -5.59 -7.65 -15.30
C PHE A 117 -5.40 -8.87 -14.40
N ASN A 118 -4.88 -9.96 -14.96
CA ASN A 118 -4.61 -11.20 -14.25
C ASN A 118 -3.33 -11.81 -14.81
N TRP A 119 -2.23 -11.62 -14.09
CA TRP A 119 -0.92 -12.12 -14.47
C TRP A 119 -0.41 -13.12 -13.43
N ASP A 120 0.25 -14.18 -13.89
CA ASP A 120 1.07 -15.05 -13.08
C ASP A 120 2.40 -15.39 -13.77
N ASN A 121 3.42 -15.74 -12.98
CA ASN A 121 4.76 -16.03 -13.50
C ASN A 121 4.90 -17.45 -14.09
N GLY A 122 3.80 -18.18 -14.29
CA GLY A 122 3.73 -19.55 -14.78
C GLY A 122 4.04 -20.62 -13.72
N GLN A 123 4.30 -20.23 -12.46
CA GLN A 123 4.61 -21.16 -11.39
C GLN A 123 3.44 -21.33 -10.42
N ASN A 124 3.18 -22.58 -10.04
CA ASN A 124 2.22 -22.86 -8.98
C ASN A 124 2.71 -22.29 -7.64
N CYS A 125 1.87 -21.50 -6.96
CA CYS A 125 2.24 -20.77 -5.75
C CYS A 125 2.65 -21.67 -4.56
N GLN A 126 2.26 -22.95 -4.52
CA GLN A 126 2.68 -23.90 -3.50
C GLN A 126 4.08 -24.49 -3.77
N SER A 127 4.53 -24.49 -5.03
CA SER A 127 5.79 -25.13 -5.45
C SER A 127 6.75 -24.19 -6.18
N ALA A 128 6.46 -22.89 -6.20
CA ALA A 128 7.31 -21.90 -6.83
C ALA A 128 8.70 -21.88 -6.15
N VAL A 129 9.74 -21.69 -6.97
CA VAL A 129 11.14 -21.64 -6.51
C VAL A 129 11.78 -20.27 -6.70
N SER A 130 11.06 -19.36 -7.37
CA SER A 130 11.49 -18.01 -7.70
C SER A 130 10.26 -17.10 -7.81
N GLY A 131 10.42 -15.81 -7.51
CA GLY A 131 9.43 -14.78 -7.83
C GLY A 131 10.03 -13.74 -8.77
N VAL A 132 9.18 -12.84 -9.26
CA VAL A 132 9.60 -11.70 -10.06
C VAL A 132 9.82 -10.51 -9.13
N THR A 133 11.00 -9.88 -9.25
CA THR A 133 11.37 -8.69 -8.50
C THR A 133 11.69 -7.56 -9.49
N LEU A 134 11.13 -6.38 -9.23
CA LEU A 134 11.39 -5.15 -9.99
C LEU A 134 11.97 -4.08 -9.06
N ASP A 135 12.80 -3.21 -9.63
CA ASP A 135 13.24 -2.01 -8.92
C ASP A 135 12.04 -1.08 -8.66
N ASP A 136 12.13 -0.26 -7.61
CA ASP A 136 11.09 0.72 -7.32
C ASP A 136 10.96 1.76 -8.45
N GLU A 137 9.73 2.25 -8.58
CA GLU A 137 9.34 3.30 -9.51
C GLU A 137 9.51 2.95 -11.00
N VAL A 138 9.67 1.68 -11.35
CA VAL A 138 9.60 1.24 -12.74
C VAL A 138 8.15 1.12 -13.21
N THR A 139 7.94 1.27 -14.52
CA THR A 139 6.63 1.10 -15.15
C THR A 139 6.36 -0.38 -15.39
N LEU A 140 5.28 -0.93 -14.84
CA LEU A 140 4.84 -2.30 -15.10
C LEU A 140 4.20 -2.43 -16.50
N PHE A 141 3.29 -1.51 -16.82
CA PHE A 141 2.71 -1.34 -18.15
C PHE A 141 2.13 0.07 -18.29
N GLU A 142 1.74 0.46 -19.50
CA GLU A 142 1.16 1.77 -19.79
C GLU A 142 -0.20 1.63 -20.49
N LEU A 143 -1.22 2.28 -19.93
CA LEU A 143 -2.55 2.37 -20.52
C LEU A 143 -2.65 3.61 -21.40
N ARG A 144 -3.15 3.46 -22.62
CA ARG A 144 -3.45 4.59 -23.51
C ARG A 144 -4.94 4.81 -23.61
N PHE A 145 -5.34 6.06 -23.42
CA PHE A 145 -6.73 6.52 -23.53
C PHE A 145 -6.85 7.66 -24.54
N GLN A 146 -8.01 7.77 -25.14
CA GLN A 146 -8.46 8.89 -25.93
C GLN A 146 -9.34 9.78 -25.03
N ALA A 147 -9.00 11.06 -24.89
CA ALA A 147 -9.80 12.05 -24.18
C ALA A 147 -11.07 12.38 -24.98
N ILE A 148 -12.24 12.12 -24.40
CA ILE A 148 -13.54 12.30 -25.06
C ILE A 148 -14.54 13.14 -24.25
N GLY A 149 -14.27 13.37 -22.95
CA GLY A 149 -15.10 14.20 -22.08
C GLY A 149 -15.13 15.68 -22.51
N GLY A 150 -16.13 16.42 -22.01
CA GLY A 150 -16.22 17.87 -22.21
C GLY A 150 -15.25 18.67 -21.34
N TYR A 151 -15.14 19.98 -21.58
CA TYR A 151 -14.34 20.91 -20.76
C TYR A 151 -14.65 20.75 -19.27
N GLY A 152 -13.61 20.51 -18.45
CA GLY A 152 -13.72 20.34 -17.00
C GLY A 152 -14.20 18.97 -16.53
N ALA A 153 -14.53 18.05 -17.45
CA ALA A 153 -14.73 16.66 -17.12
C ALA A 153 -13.41 16.05 -16.61
N HIS A 154 -13.50 15.17 -15.62
CA HIS A 154 -12.35 14.49 -15.05
C HIS A 154 -12.73 13.09 -14.62
N THR A 155 -11.76 12.19 -14.61
CA THR A 155 -11.93 10.83 -14.09
C THR A 155 -10.68 10.37 -13.36
N TYR A 156 -10.88 9.62 -12.29
CA TYR A 156 -9.84 8.77 -11.76
C TYR A 156 -9.62 7.58 -12.69
N VAL A 157 -8.37 7.13 -12.78
CA VAL A 157 -8.01 5.81 -13.27
C VAL A 157 -7.50 5.06 -12.05
N ASN A 158 -8.31 4.14 -11.57
CA ASN A 158 -8.13 3.50 -10.28
C ASN A 158 -8.01 1.99 -10.42
N ILE A 159 -7.30 1.36 -9.49
CA ILE A 159 -7.31 -0.08 -9.31
C ILE A 159 -8.39 -0.41 -8.27
N THR A 160 -9.17 -1.45 -8.54
CA THR A 160 -10.30 -1.88 -7.73
C THR A 160 -10.37 -3.40 -7.66
N ASP A 161 -11.15 -3.90 -6.71
CA ASP A 161 -11.44 -5.31 -6.49
C ASP A 161 -12.70 -5.79 -7.24
N GLN A 162 -13.23 -5.02 -8.18
CA GLN A 162 -14.45 -5.35 -8.94
C GLN A 162 -14.30 -5.03 -10.43
N PRO A 163 -14.70 -5.94 -11.34
CA PRO A 163 -15.35 -7.24 -11.10
C PRO A 163 -14.38 -8.37 -10.73
N LEU A 164 -13.08 -8.18 -10.94
CA LEU A 164 -12.06 -9.14 -10.54
C LEU A 164 -11.49 -8.74 -9.18
N ASP A 165 -11.56 -9.67 -8.23
CA ASP A 165 -10.99 -9.53 -6.90
C ASP A 165 -9.52 -9.11 -7.00
N MET A 166 -9.08 -8.29 -6.06
CA MET A 166 -7.70 -7.90 -5.95
C MET A 166 -6.93 -8.94 -5.13
N ILE A 167 -5.90 -9.54 -5.73
CA ILE A 167 -5.11 -10.59 -5.10
C ILE A 167 -3.65 -10.43 -5.53
N VAL A 168 -2.74 -10.55 -4.57
CA VAL A 168 -1.31 -10.64 -4.81
C VAL A 168 -0.73 -11.88 -4.15
N HIS A 169 -0.04 -12.70 -4.95
CA HIS A 169 0.71 -13.85 -4.46
C HIS A 169 2.22 -13.56 -4.47
N ARG A 170 2.89 -13.87 -3.37
CA ARG A 170 4.34 -13.80 -3.22
C ARG A 170 4.95 -15.18 -2.94
N LEU A 171 6.20 -15.36 -3.36
CA LEU A 171 6.99 -16.53 -3.04
C LEU A 171 7.04 -16.75 -1.52
N ASN A 172 6.91 -18.01 -1.08
CA ASN A 172 6.92 -18.40 0.34
C ASN A 172 5.77 -17.80 1.20
N ALA A 173 4.77 -17.15 0.59
CA ALA A 173 3.56 -16.70 1.29
C ALA A 173 2.48 -17.78 1.42
N ASN A 174 2.78 -19.05 1.08
CA ASN A 174 1.84 -20.18 1.13
C ASN A 174 0.54 -19.94 0.34
N CYS A 175 0.62 -19.28 -0.81
CA CYS A 175 -0.55 -18.88 -1.62
C CYS A 175 -1.54 -17.97 -0.89
N MET A 176 -1.15 -17.35 0.23
CA MET A 176 -1.97 -16.31 0.82
C MET A 176 -1.92 -15.07 -0.07
N ASP A 177 -3.04 -14.38 -0.13
CA ASP A 177 -3.05 -13.00 -0.57
C ASP A 177 -2.28 -12.15 0.44
N ILE A 178 -1.29 -11.40 -0.03
CA ILE A 178 -0.48 -10.53 0.81
C ILE A 178 -0.99 -9.09 0.85
N GLY A 179 -1.98 -8.76 0.01
CA GLY A 179 -2.51 -7.41 -0.16
C GLY A 179 -1.52 -6.42 -0.81
N GLU A 180 -2.01 -5.21 -1.03
CA GLU A 180 -1.30 -4.16 -1.75
C GLU A 180 -1.79 -2.76 -1.34
N PHE A 181 -0.97 -1.77 -1.65
CA PHE A 181 -1.36 -0.36 -1.61
C PHE A 181 -1.62 0.15 -3.02
N ILE A 182 -2.65 0.99 -3.16
CA ILE A 182 -3.00 1.62 -4.44
C ILE A 182 -2.92 3.14 -4.29
N THR A 183 -2.33 3.79 -5.28
CA THR A 183 -2.49 5.23 -5.49
C THR A 183 -3.08 5.49 -6.88
N PRO A 184 -4.35 5.96 -6.96
CA PRO A 184 -4.98 6.22 -8.24
C PRO A 184 -4.31 7.38 -8.99
N GLY A 185 -4.44 7.34 -10.30
CA GLY A 185 -4.15 8.48 -11.18
C GLY A 185 -5.44 9.18 -11.58
N TRP A 186 -5.33 10.30 -12.26
CA TRP A 186 -6.50 10.95 -12.86
C TRP A 186 -6.15 11.73 -14.11
N VAL A 187 -7.17 11.91 -14.94
CA VAL A 187 -7.11 12.73 -16.15
C VAL A 187 -8.20 13.78 -16.09
N SER A 188 -7.88 15.00 -16.49
CA SER A 188 -8.85 16.10 -16.63
C SER A 188 -8.79 16.69 -18.03
N ILE A 189 -9.94 17.14 -18.51
CA ILE A 189 -10.09 17.66 -19.86
C ILE A 189 -10.01 19.19 -19.84
N GLU A 190 -9.02 19.73 -20.55
CA GLU A 190 -8.76 21.15 -20.84
C GLU A 190 -8.46 22.07 -19.64
N VAL A 191 -8.97 21.76 -18.45
CA VAL A 191 -8.73 22.51 -17.21
C VAL A 191 -8.46 21.56 -16.05
N LEU A 192 -7.64 21.99 -15.08
CA LEU A 192 -7.41 21.22 -13.86
C LEU A 192 -8.67 21.27 -12.96
N PRO A 193 -9.06 20.16 -12.32
CA PRO A 193 -10.15 20.17 -11.37
C PRO A 193 -9.72 20.93 -10.11
N LEU A 194 -10.70 21.54 -9.43
CA LEU A 194 -10.48 22.01 -8.06
C LEU A 194 -10.27 20.80 -7.16
N ARG A 195 -9.12 20.74 -6.48
CA ARG A 195 -8.84 19.73 -5.46
C ARG A 195 -8.72 20.38 -4.09
N LEU A 196 -9.44 19.81 -3.12
CA LEU A 196 -9.35 20.17 -1.71
C LEU A 196 -8.55 19.08 -1.00
N ILE A 197 -7.46 19.45 -0.35
CA ILE A 197 -6.50 18.52 0.25
C ILE A 197 -6.47 18.79 1.75
N GLY A 198 -7.07 17.90 2.53
CA GLY A 198 -6.96 17.93 3.98
C GLY A 198 -5.63 17.33 4.45
N SER A 199 -4.96 17.99 5.40
CA SER A 199 -3.79 17.41 6.04
C SER A 199 -4.16 16.19 6.88
N SER A 200 -3.19 15.31 7.12
CA SER A 200 -3.34 14.25 8.12
C SER A 200 -2.69 14.70 9.42
N THR A 201 -3.33 14.32 10.53
CA THR A 201 -2.88 14.63 11.88
C THR A 201 -3.28 13.50 12.81
N SER A 202 -2.67 13.45 13.98
CA SER A 202 -2.96 12.49 15.04
C SER A 202 -2.99 13.21 16.37
N GLY A 203 -3.89 12.81 17.26
CA GLY A 203 -3.98 13.35 18.61
C GLY A 203 -4.56 12.36 19.59
N ASN A 204 -4.40 12.64 20.87
CA ASN A 204 -4.97 11.83 21.95
C ASN A 204 -6.43 12.22 22.23
N THR A 205 -7.18 11.37 22.93
CA THR A 205 -8.53 11.72 23.36
C THR A 205 -8.54 13.00 24.20
N GLY A 206 -9.37 13.96 23.79
CA GLY A 206 -9.47 15.28 24.43
C GLY A 206 -8.46 16.32 23.91
N GLU A 207 -7.56 15.96 23.01
CA GLU A 207 -6.66 16.89 22.33
C GLU A 207 -7.36 17.54 21.12
N VAL A 208 -7.11 18.83 20.90
CA VAL A 208 -7.55 19.50 19.67
C VAL A 208 -6.54 19.23 18.57
N VAL A 209 -7.00 18.62 17.48
CA VAL A 209 -6.19 18.39 16.28
C VAL A 209 -6.64 19.32 15.15
N CYS A 210 -5.69 19.90 14.42
CA CYS A 210 -5.97 20.78 13.29
C CYS A 210 -5.85 19.99 11.98
N VAL A 211 -6.89 20.08 11.14
CA VAL A 211 -6.88 19.60 9.76
C VAL A 211 -6.84 20.83 8.85
N ASP A 212 -5.69 21.06 8.23
CA ASP A 212 -5.49 22.17 7.32
C ASP A 212 -5.97 21.77 5.92
N TYR A 213 -6.68 22.66 5.25
CA TYR A 213 -7.11 22.46 3.87
C TYR A 213 -6.27 23.31 2.92
N ALA A 214 -5.57 22.64 2.01
CA ALA A 214 -4.92 23.26 0.86
C ALA A 214 -5.78 23.06 -0.40
N VAL A 215 -5.61 23.93 -1.39
CA VAL A 215 -6.30 23.83 -2.67
C VAL A 215 -5.32 23.73 -3.84
N GLU A 216 -5.70 22.93 -4.84
CA GLU A 216 -5.06 22.91 -6.15
C GLU A 216 -6.10 23.13 -7.25
N GLY A 217 -5.68 23.65 -8.40
CA GLY A 217 -6.61 23.95 -9.50
C GLY A 217 -7.56 25.12 -9.21
N PHE A 218 -7.27 25.92 -8.17
CA PHE A 218 -8.08 27.09 -7.80
C PHE A 218 -7.82 28.27 -8.77
N GLN A 219 -8.37 28.20 -9.98
CA GLN A 219 -8.17 29.21 -11.02
C GLN A 219 -9.50 29.71 -11.58
N ASN A 220 -9.73 31.04 -11.52
CA ASN A 220 -10.90 31.71 -12.09
C ASN A 220 -12.25 31.09 -11.67
N LEU A 221 -12.34 30.54 -10.45
CA LEU A 221 -13.56 29.99 -9.90
C LEU A 221 -14.50 31.12 -9.47
N ILE A 222 -15.78 31.01 -9.86
CA ILE A 222 -16.80 31.98 -9.48
C ILE A 222 -17.34 31.69 -8.08
N SER A 223 -17.55 30.41 -7.76
CA SER A 223 -18.03 29.96 -6.46
C SER A 223 -17.71 28.48 -6.27
N VAL A 224 -17.50 28.06 -5.02
CA VAL A 224 -17.44 26.65 -4.62
C VAL A 224 -18.29 26.47 -3.37
N GLN A 225 -18.95 25.33 -3.27
CA GLN A 225 -19.56 24.84 -2.05
C GLN A 225 -19.19 23.37 -1.90
N PHE A 226 -18.82 22.96 -0.69
CA PHE A 226 -18.49 21.59 -0.37
C PHE A 226 -18.86 21.29 1.07
N SER A 227 -18.85 20.00 1.43
CA SER A 227 -19.06 19.59 2.81
C SER A 227 -17.90 18.76 3.31
N VAL A 228 -17.49 19.00 4.56
CA VAL A 228 -16.54 18.18 5.28
C VAL A 228 -17.32 17.26 6.20
N ASN A 229 -17.05 15.95 6.12
CA ASN A 229 -17.72 14.94 6.92
C ASN A 229 -16.70 14.23 7.81
N TRP A 230 -17.09 13.91 9.04
CA TRP A 230 -16.31 13.09 9.96
C TRP A 230 -17.23 12.18 10.79
N ASN A 231 -16.64 11.24 11.53
CA ASN A 231 -17.41 10.43 12.46
C ASN A 231 -17.60 11.20 13.79
N PRO A 232 -18.84 11.63 14.13
CA PRO A 232 -19.08 12.42 15.34
C PRO A 232 -18.87 11.61 16.64
N ASN A 233 -18.79 10.28 16.56
CA ASN A 233 -18.41 9.44 17.71
C ASN A 233 -16.91 9.41 17.97
N MET A 234 -16.09 9.98 17.08
CA MET A 234 -14.63 10.02 17.19
C MET A 234 -14.08 11.44 17.28
N LEU A 235 -14.68 12.39 16.56
CA LEU A 235 -14.23 13.78 16.52
C LEU A 235 -15.39 14.73 16.81
N GLU A 236 -15.10 15.77 17.58
CA GLU A 236 -16.00 16.89 17.85
C GLU A 236 -15.42 18.15 17.19
N PHE A 237 -16.27 18.90 16.49
CA PHE A 237 -15.86 20.17 15.90
C PHE A 237 -15.71 21.23 16.99
N VAL A 238 -14.57 21.93 16.99
CA VAL A 238 -14.26 22.97 17.98
C VAL A 238 -14.41 24.37 17.36
N SER A 239 -13.73 24.62 16.25
CA SER A 239 -13.74 25.91 15.56
C SER A 239 -13.16 25.79 14.16
N SER A 240 -13.50 26.73 13.29
CA SER A 240 -12.87 26.94 11.99
C SER A 240 -12.15 28.30 11.94
N SER A 241 -11.11 28.41 11.13
CA SER A 241 -10.45 29.69 10.83
C SER A 241 -10.13 29.77 9.36
N THR A 242 -10.35 30.92 8.75
CA THR A 242 -10.04 31.20 7.34
C THR A 242 -8.91 32.20 7.27
N SER A 243 -7.96 32.01 6.35
CA SER A 243 -6.77 32.87 6.28
C SER A 243 -6.53 33.52 4.92
N ASN A 244 -7.09 32.97 3.84
CA ASN A 244 -6.65 33.31 2.47
C ASN A 244 -7.77 33.40 1.42
N LEU A 245 -9.05 33.25 1.80
CA LEU A 245 -10.17 33.43 0.88
C LEU A 245 -11.16 34.45 1.44
N GLU A 246 -11.25 35.60 0.79
CA GLU A 246 -12.21 36.66 1.11
C GLU A 246 -13.64 36.10 0.98
N ASP A 247 -14.50 36.47 1.92
CA ASP A 247 -15.90 36.02 1.99
C ASP A 247 -16.14 34.50 2.11
N PHE A 248 -15.14 33.69 2.44
CA PHE A 248 -15.38 32.27 2.76
C PHE A 248 -16.27 32.15 4.01
N GLN A 249 -17.44 31.56 3.82
CA GLN A 249 -18.41 31.32 4.87
C GLN A 249 -18.36 29.85 5.28
N VAL A 250 -18.51 29.61 6.58
CA VAL A 250 -18.65 28.28 7.16
C VAL A 250 -20.00 28.20 7.85
N ASN A 251 -20.76 27.16 7.54
CA ASN A 251 -22.01 26.85 8.21
C ASN A 251 -21.81 25.63 9.11
N GLU A 252 -21.90 25.90 10.42
CA GLU A 252 -21.61 24.93 11.49
C GLU A 252 -22.89 24.30 12.07
N MET A 253 -24.07 24.57 11.48
CA MET A 253 -25.36 24.10 12.03
C MET A 253 -25.45 22.58 12.17
N MET A 254 -24.76 21.83 11.32
CA MET A 254 -24.75 20.36 11.29
C MET A 254 -23.48 19.75 11.90
N ALA A 255 -22.63 20.56 12.54
CA ALA A 255 -21.33 20.10 13.03
C ALA A 255 -21.48 18.99 14.11
N PHE A 256 -22.54 19.05 14.91
CA PHE A 256 -22.85 17.99 15.88
C PHE A 256 -23.13 16.63 15.22
N ASP A 257 -23.66 16.63 13.99
CA ASP A 257 -23.95 15.42 13.21
C ASP A 257 -22.74 14.94 12.39
N GLY A 258 -21.58 15.58 12.57
CA GLY A 258 -20.35 15.24 11.86
C GLY A 258 -20.25 15.88 10.47
N VAL A 259 -20.95 16.97 10.22
CA VAL A 259 -20.98 17.64 8.90
C VAL A 259 -20.78 19.15 9.02
N LEU A 260 -19.86 19.69 8.21
CA LEU A 260 -19.64 21.14 8.04
C LEU A 260 -19.85 21.51 6.58
N THR A 261 -20.52 22.62 6.30
CA THR A 261 -20.94 23.05 4.94
C THR A 261 -20.56 24.48 4.62
#